data_AF-A0A923QY15-F1
#
_entry.id   AF-A0A923QY15-F1
#
_cell.length_a   1.000
_cell.length_b   1.000
_cell.length_c   1.000
_cell.angle_alpha   90.00
_cell.angle_beta   90.00
_cell.angle_gamma   90.00
#
_symmetry.space_group_name_H-M   'P 1'
#
loop_
_entity.id
_entity.type
_entity.pdbx_description
1 polymer ?
#
loop_
_entity_poly.entity_id
_entity_poly.type
_entity_poly.pdbx_seq_one_letter_code
_entity_poly.pdbx_strand_id
1 'polypeptide(L)'
;MAKKSSEEALLHALYSGPQSGKDLQRILGISQSRLSQLVGAQPDVKRFGGKRNSIYARHRTIEGHPAQHPIYRVSTLGEVEEVGQLQSISERGFIVEGPDSRFQVFPGLPYFTEDLRPQGYLGRIFTQRHPELELPRKIEDWTDNHTLTAITSRGEDLPGNLIIGKKSLESWLSKKPAGLKKPKSVRYGKIAENLLGEDIGGSSAGGEHPKFTTERSIVKFSPKISTPSGARWADLLAAESIALTLVGTKNRYFLEDDRAFLEVERFDRTEAGGRVGVISLFSIVHEYLNSPRNWSQAAENLLSEKIIDPETRDAILFQEALGMLIGNDDRHFGNLSFFSDFLNPSAKLKLTPTYDLLPMTFRPRNEERLPDYSLWSRPTPTPETIRVWKEASRSAKEFWSRVADSSEISKEFKAAAKNFARD
;
A
#
# COMPACT_ATOMS: atom_id res chain seq x y z
N MET A 1 37.57 -1.94 35.06
CA MET A 1 36.25 -2.05 34.40
C MET A 1 35.24 -2.48 35.44
N ALA A 2 34.28 -1.64 35.80
CA ALA A 2 33.23 -2.02 36.75
C ALA A 2 32.42 -3.18 36.17
N LYS A 3 32.17 -4.21 36.98
CA LYS A 3 31.34 -5.36 36.60
C LYS A 3 29.91 -4.81 36.40
N LYS A 4 29.43 -4.74 35.15
CA LYS A 4 28.03 -4.36 34.86
C LYS A 4 27.10 -5.19 35.74
N SER A 5 26.03 -4.59 36.25
CA SER A 5 25.05 -5.35 37.04
C SER A 5 24.46 -6.47 36.15
N SER A 6 24.00 -7.57 36.75
CA SER A 6 23.37 -8.66 35.98
C SER A 6 22.15 -8.19 35.18
N GLU A 7 21.52 -7.09 35.61
CA GLU A 7 20.41 -6.44 34.92
C GLU A 7 20.88 -5.69 33.67
N GLU A 8 21.90 -4.83 33.80
CA GLU A 8 22.50 -4.13 32.66
C GLU A 8 23.04 -5.10 31.61
N ALA A 9 23.61 -6.22 32.04
CA ALA A 9 24.08 -7.28 31.16
C ALA A 9 22.93 -7.96 30.40
N LEU A 10 21.79 -8.21 31.06
CA LEU A 10 20.58 -8.75 30.43
C LEU A 10 20.02 -7.77 29.39
N LEU A 11 19.85 -6.50 29.76
CA LEU A 11 19.32 -5.47 28.85
C LEU A 11 20.24 -5.24 27.65
N HIS A 12 21.56 -5.29 27.87
CA HIS A 12 22.54 -5.22 26.79
C HIS A 12 22.49 -6.43 25.87
N ALA A 13 22.32 -7.64 26.39
CA ALA A 13 22.19 -8.86 25.58
C ALA A 13 20.93 -8.84 24.68
N LEU A 14 19.87 -8.15 25.12
CA LEU A 14 18.61 -8.01 24.38
C LEU A 14 18.56 -6.76 23.48
N TYR A 15 19.60 -5.93 23.48
CA TYR A 15 19.64 -4.68 22.73
C TYR A 15 19.59 -4.92 21.21
N SER A 16 20.36 -5.91 20.73
CA SER A 16 20.47 -6.25 19.31
C SER A 16 19.34 -7.16 18.78
N GLY A 17 18.47 -7.65 19.66
CA GLY A 17 17.36 -8.51 19.26
C GLY A 17 16.98 -9.54 20.31
N PRO A 18 15.92 -10.35 20.05
CA PRO A 18 15.52 -11.42 20.94
C PRO A 18 16.58 -12.51 21.09
N GLN A 19 16.63 -13.11 22.27
CA GLN A 19 17.58 -14.19 22.59
C GLN A 19 16.85 -15.42 23.15
N SER A 20 17.37 -16.61 22.86
CA SER A 20 16.88 -17.82 23.51
C SER A 20 17.27 -17.83 24.99
N GLY A 21 16.51 -18.53 25.83
CA GLY A 21 16.88 -18.69 27.25
C GLY A 21 18.23 -19.38 27.44
N LYS A 22 18.63 -20.26 26.51
CA LYS A 22 19.96 -20.92 26.55
C LYS A 22 21.07 -19.94 26.23
N ASP A 23 20.87 -19.07 25.24
CA ASP A 23 21.83 -18.03 24.89
C ASP A 23 22.00 -17.01 26.00
N LEU A 24 20.90 -16.56 26.63
CA LEU A 24 21.00 -15.67 27.78
C LEU A 24 21.74 -16.30 28.97
N GLN A 25 21.49 -17.57 29.29
CA GLN A 25 22.24 -18.28 30.33
C GLN A 25 23.74 -18.34 30.01
N ARG A 26 24.09 -18.62 28.75
CA ARG A 26 25.48 -18.67 28.27
C ARG A 26 26.16 -17.31 28.29
N ILE A 27 25.49 -16.26 27.79
CA ILE A 27 26.01 -14.88 27.73
C ILE A 27 26.23 -14.31 29.14
N LEU A 28 25.29 -14.58 30.06
CA LEU A 28 25.32 -14.03 31.42
C LEU A 28 26.08 -14.92 32.42
N GLY A 29 26.35 -16.17 32.07
CA GLY A 29 26.99 -17.15 32.96
C GLY A 29 26.12 -17.53 34.17
N ILE A 30 24.80 -17.64 33.98
CA ILE A 30 23.82 -17.88 35.06
C ILE A 30 22.97 -19.12 34.82
N SER A 31 22.41 -19.67 35.90
CA SER A 31 21.44 -20.77 35.83
C SER A 31 20.06 -20.30 35.38
N GLN A 32 19.21 -21.23 34.91
CA GLN A 32 17.84 -20.91 34.51
C GLN A 32 16.99 -20.32 35.64
N SER A 33 17.19 -20.76 36.89
CA SER A 33 16.47 -20.19 38.05
C SER A 33 16.83 -18.72 38.22
N ARG A 34 18.13 -18.37 38.09
CA ARG A 34 18.59 -16.99 38.19
C ARG A 34 18.14 -16.14 37.00
N LEU A 35 18.10 -16.69 35.79
CA LEU A 35 17.54 -16.01 34.62
C LEU A 35 16.05 -15.70 34.82
N SER A 36 15.28 -16.66 35.35
CA SER A 36 13.83 -16.47 35.60
C SER A 36 13.58 -15.37 36.63
N GLN A 37 14.40 -15.30 37.69
CA GLN A 37 14.37 -14.22 38.69
C GLN A 37 14.69 -12.86 38.06
N LEU A 38 15.77 -12.78 37.26
CA LEU A 38 16.17 -11.53 36.60
C LEU A 38 15.11 -11.03 35.62
N VAL A 39 14.55 -11.91 34.79
CA VAL A 39 13.47 -11.55 33.87
C VAL A 39 12.22 -11.10 34.64
N GLY A 40 11.86 -11.81 35.72
CA GLY A 40 10.71 -11.43 36.55
C GLY A 40 10.85 -10.07 37.25
N ALA A 41 12.09 -9.60 37.48
CA ALA A 41 12.37 -8.28 38.02
C ALA A 41 12.38 -7.16 36.97
N GLN A 42 12.34 -7.50 35.68
CA GLN A 42 12.47 -6.55 34.56
C GLN A 42 11.15 -6.48 33.77
N PRO A 43 10.26 -5.50 34.06
CA PRO A 43 8.91 -5.46 33.48
C PRO A 43 8.91 -5.32 31.96
N ASP A 44 9.95 -4.70 31.40
CA ASP A 44 10.12 -4.52 29.94
C ASP A 44 10.65 -5.78 29.24
N VAL A 45 11.13 -6.79 29.96
CA VAL A 45 11.59 -8.05 29.36
C VAL A 45 10.43 -9.04 29.33
N LYS A 46 9.99 -9.39 28.12
CA LYS A 46 8.93 -10.36 27.90
C LYS A 46 9.47 -11.65 27.32
N ARG A 47 8.75 -12.73 27.62
CA ARG A 47 8.98 -14.07 27.12
C ARG A 47 7.90 -14.40 26.10
N PHE A 48 8.30 -14.87 24.93
CA PHE A 48 7.41 -15.26 23.84
C PHE A 48 7.54 -16.76 23.57
N GLY A 49 6.43 -17.40 23.19
CA GLY A 49 6.38 -18.82 22.83
C GLY A 49 6.34 -19.81 24.00
N GLY A 50 6.21 -21.08 23.64
CA GLY A 50 6.07 -22.20 24.60
C GLY A 50 7.36 -22.58 25.34
N LYS A 51 7.25 -23.52 26.28
CA LYS A 51 8.34 -23.89 27.21
C LYS A 51 9.68 -24.28 26.53
N ARG A 52 9.65 -24.93 25.37
CA ARG A 52 10.85 -25.48 24.71
C ARG A 52 11.49 -24.54 23.67
N ASN A 53 10.76 -23.55 23.15
CA ASN A 53 11.22 -22.64 22.09
C ASN A 53 11.01 -21.16 22.47
N SER A 54 11.08 -20.83 23.76
CA SER A 54 10.82 -19.46 24.18
C SER A 54 12.00 -18.55 23.91
N ILE A 55 11.71 -17.39 23.34
CA ILE A 55 12.63 -16.27 23.23
C ILE A 55 12.30 -15.21 24.28
N TYR A 56 13.29 -14.42 24.63
CA TYR A 56 13.15 -13.24 25.48
C TYR A 56 13.47 -12.02 24.64
N ALA A 57 12.64 -10.98 24.76
CA ALA A 57 12.88 -9.72 24.09
C ALA A 57 12.58 -8.57 25.07
N ARG A 58 13.31 -7.47 24.89
CA ARG A 58 13.06 -6.24 25.64
C ARG A 58 12.07 -5.39 24.85
N HIS A 59 10.95 -5.04 25.44
CA HIS A 59 10.01 -4.07 24.91
C HIS A 59 10.66 -2.70 24.79
N ARG A 60 10.33 -2.00 23.70
CA ARG A 60 10.77 -0.64 23.43
C ARG A 60 9.52 0.24 23.32
N THR A 61 9.39 1.17 24.24
CA THR A 61 8.45 2.28 24.11
C THR A 61 8.96 3.22 23.02
N ILE A 62 8.10 3.61 22.10
CA ILE A 62 8.38 4.65 21.10
C ILE A 62 7.81 5.95 21.69
N GLU A 63 8.42 7.11 21.44
CA GLU A 63 8.03 8.37 22.09
C GLU A 63 6.50 8.58 22.10
N GLY A 64 5.89 8.55 23.30
CA GLY A 64 4.43 8.69 23.47
C GLY A 64 3.57 7.45 23.15
N HIS A 65 4.17 6.36 22.66
CA HIS A 65 3.48 5.15 22.20
C HIS A 65 3.87 3.90 23.03
N PRO A 66 2.89 3.12 23.53
CA PRO A 66 3.18 1.90 24.26
C PRO A 66 3.92 0.90 23.38
N ALA A 67 4.70 0.00 23.97
CA ALA A 67 5.40 -1.02 23.20
C ALA A 67 4.48 -2.05 22.52
N GLN A 68 3.18 -2.07 22.83
CA GLN A 68 2.22 -3.05 22.34
C GLN A 68 1.06 -2.35 21.64
N HIS A 69 0.71 -2.84 20.45
CA HIS A 69 -0.34 -2.31 19.61
C HIS A 69 -1.24 -3.46 19.13
N PRO A 70 -2.52 -3.51 19.54
CA PRO A 70 -3.44 -4.51 19.03
C PRO A 70 -3.60 -4.38 17.52
N ILE A 71 -3.68 -5.51 16.83
CA ILE A 71 -4.02 -5.62 15.42
C ILE A 71 -5.48 -6.04 15.35
N TYR A 72 -6.31 -5.18 14.78
CA TYR A 72 -7.72 -5.44 14.55
C TYR A 72 -7.96 -5.76 13.08
N ARG A 73 -8.86 -6.71 12.83
CA ARG A 73 -9.42 -6.99 11.50
C ARG A 73 -10.85 -6.49 11.45
N VAL A 74 -11.20 -5.76 10.40
CA VAL A 74 -12.58 -5.41 10.06
C VAL A 74 -13.11 -6.44 9.05
N SER A 75 -14.16 -7.17 9.40
CA SER A 75 -14.77 -8.17 8.52
C SER A 75 -15.47 -7.52 7.33
N THR A 76 -15.90 -8.34 6.36
CA THR A 76 -16.71 -7.89 5.21
C THR A 76 -18.08 -7.35 5.63
N LEU A 77 -18.53 -7.64 6.85
CA LEU A 77 -19.75 -7.11 7.46
C LEU A 77 -19.49 -5.90 8.37
N GLY A 78 -18.23 -5.47 8.50
CA GLY A 78 -17.84 -4.34 9.36
C GLY A 78 -17.78 -4.70 10.84
N GLU A 79 -17.61 -5.97 11.18
CA GLU A 79 -17.37 -6.41 12.55
C GLU A 79 -15.88 -6.32 12.86
N VAL A 80 -15.54 -5.96 14.10
CA VAL A 80 -14.14 -5.81 14.53
C VAL A 80 -13.75 -7.01 15.36
N GLU A 81 -12.62 -7.61 15.02
CA GLU A 81 -11.98 -8.70 15.74
C GLU A 81 -10.54 -8.33 16.04
N GLU A 82 -10.06 -8.57 17.27
CA GLU A 82 -8.63 -8.51 17.58
C GLU A 82 -7.97 -9.79 17.08
N VAL A 83 -7.04 -9.65 16.13
CA VAL A 83 -6.38 -10.77 15.43
C VAL A 83 -4.91 -10.92 15.78
N GLY A 84 -4.39 -10.07 16.67
CA GLY A 84 -3.02 -10.18 17.16
C GLY A 84 -2.52 -8.92 17.85
N GLN A 85 -1.22 -8.92 18.13
CA GLN A 85 -0.51 -7.84 18.79
C GLN A 85 0.80 -7.57 18.07
N LEU A 86 1.03 -6.32 17.67
CA LEU A 86 2.30 -5.81 17.17
C LEU A 86 3.09 -5.21 18.34
N GLN A 87 4.28 -5.74 18.60
CA GLN A 87 5.08 -5.40 19.78
C GLN A 87 6.46 -4.88 19.37
N SER A 88 6.77 -3.65 19.74
CA SER A 88 8.05 -3.00 19.50
C SER A 88 9.10 -3.54 20.48
N ILE A 89 10.22 -4.05 19.95
CA ILE A 89 11.27 -4.70 20.74
C ILE A 89 12.67 -4.24 20.35
N SER A 90 13.62 -4.38 21.28
CA SER A 90 15.05 -4.13 21.04
C SER A 90 15.28 -2.73 20.44
N GLU A 91 16.39 -2.49 19.71
CA GLU A 91 16.62 -1.18 19.10
C GLU A 91 15.63 -0.86 17.97
N ARG A 92 15.27 -1.86 17.14
CA ARG A 92 14.48 -1.65 15.90
C ARG A 92 13.48 -2.76 15.57
N GLY A 93 13.52 -3.87 16.29
CA GLY A 93 12.76 -5.06 15.94
C GLY A 93 11.29 -4.97 16.33
N PHE A 94 10.51 -5.90 15.78
CA PHE A 94 9.11 -6.07 16.11
C PHE A 94 8.78 -7.55 16.29
N ILE A 95 7.77 -7.83 17.11
CA ILE A 95 7.14 -9.15 17.21
C ILE A 95 5.67 -9.00 16.85
N VAL A 96 5.18 -9.85 15.97
CA VAL A 96 3.74 -10.02 15.75
C VAL A 96 3.33 -11.30 16.44
N GLU A 97 2.41 -11.21 17.40
CA GLU A 97 1.85 -12.36 18.12
C GLU A 97 0.37 -12.51 17.76
N GLY A 98 -0.01 -13.67 17.23
CA GLY A 98 -1.39 -14.01 16.89
C GLY A 98 -2.17 -14.58 18.09
N PRO A 99 -3.47 -14.90 17.91
CA PRO A 99 -4.36 -15.30 19.00
C PRO A 99 -3.93 -16.60 19.69
N ASP A 100 -3.25 -17.51 18.97
CA ASP A 100 -2.74 -18.78 19.49
C ASP A 100 -1.36 -18.67 20.18
N SER A 101 -0.91 -17.45 20.52
CA SER A 101 0.46 -17.16 21.01
C SER A 101 1.58 -17.61 20.04
N ARG A 102 1.23 -17.87 18.77
CA ARG A 102 2.21 -18.00 17.69
C ARG A 102 2.75 -16.63 17.37
N PHE A 103 4.05 -16.52 17.21
CA PHE A 103 4.68 -15.24 16.95
C PHE A 103 5.71 -15.33 15.82
N GLN A 104 5.99 -14.18 15.22
CA GLN A 104 7.07 -13.98 14.28
C GLN A 104 7.88 -12.74 14.68
N VAL A 105 9.20 -12.84 14.55
CA VAL A 105 10.13 -11.74 14.81
C VAL A 105 10.47 -11.07 13.49
N PHE A 106 10.45 -9.75 13.47
CA PHE A 106 10.82 -8.92 12.33
C PHE A 106 11.99 -8.00 12.73
N PRO A 107 13.01 -7.83 11.87
CA PRO A 107 14.14 -6.95 12.15
C PRO A 107 13.78 -5.46 12.10
N GLY A 108 12.67 -5.13 11.43
CA GLY A 108 12.03 -3.82 11.36
C GLY A 108 10.51 -3.99 11.31
N LEU A 109 9.78 -2.97 10.88
CA LEU A 109 8.33 -3.06 10.73
C LEU A 109 7.93 -4.26 9.85
N PRO A 110 6.86 -5.01 10.21
CA PRO A 110 6.43 -6.14 9.41
C PRO A 110 5.99 -5.73 8.00
N TYR A 111 6.31 -6.54 7.00
CA TYR A 111 6.05 -6.27 5.59
C TYR A 111 4.59 -5.91 5.26
N PHE A 112 3.61 -6.49 5.96
CA PHE A 112 2.18 -6.17 5.75
C PHE A 112 1.80 -4.74 6.20
N THR A 113 2.72 -4.03 6.85
CA THR A 113 2.56 -2.61 7.23
C THR A 113 3.12 -1.64 6.19
N GLU A 114 3.85 -2.12 5.17
CA GLU A 114 4.40 -1.26 4.11
C GLU A 114 3.30 -0.54 3.33
N ASP A 115 2.21 -1.26 3.01
CA ASP A 115 1.03 -0.69 2.35
C ASP A 115 0.24 0.27 3.25
N LEU A 116 0.46 0.21 4.56
CA LEU A 116 -0.18 1.07 5.55
C LEU A 116 0.57 2.40 5.72
N ARG A 117 1.82 2.48 5.27
CA ARG A 117 2.63 3.70 5.35
C ARG A 117 1.98 4.79 4.48
N PRO A 118 1.75 6.01 5.01
CA PRO A 118 1.41 7.16 4.18
C PRO A 118 2.51 7.40 3.14
N GLN A 119 2.14 7.43 1.86
CA GLN A 119 3.06 7.60 0.74
C GLN A 119 2.47 8.50 -0.36
N GLY A 120 3.35 8.98 -1.22
CA GLY A 120 3.05 9.89 -2.33
C GLY A 120 2.20 11.10 -1.93
N TYR A 121 1.28 11.51 -2.81
CA TYR A 121 0.45 12.71 -2.61
C TYR A 121 -0.26 12.75 -1.25
N LEU A 122 -0.92 11.64 -0.86
CA LEU A 122 -1.64 11.56 0.42
C LEU A 122 -0.70 11.56 1.62
N GLY A 123 0.48 10.97 1.50
CA GLY A 123 1.49 11.01 2.55
C GLY A 123 2.09 12.42 2.73
N ARG A 124 2.27 13.19 1.65
CA ARG A 124 2.85 14.54 1.73
C ARG A 124 1.93 15.49 2.50
N ILE A 125 0.62 15.38 2.27
CA ILE A 125 -0.38 16.16 3.01
C ILE A 125 -0.66 15.59 4.41
N PHE A 126 -0.26 14.36 4.71
CA PHE A 126 -0.54 13.71 6.00
C PHE A 126 0.08 14.48 7.17
N THR A 127 1.36 14.86 7.06
CA THR A 127 2.08 15.60 8.12
C THR A 127 1.48 16.98 8.38
N GLN A 128 0.91 17.61 7.35
CA GLN A 128 0.26 18.91 7.45
C GLN A 128 -1.13 18.81 8.10
N ARG A 129 -1.85 17.71 7.84
CA ARG A 129 -3.16 17.42 8.44
C ARG A 129 -3.06 16.97 9.89
N HIS A 130 -1.92 16.40 10.26
CA HIS A 130 -1.68 15.84 11.57
C HIS A 130 -0.41 16.42 12.22
N PRO A 131 -0.31 17.76 12.38
CA PRO A 131 0.87 18.38 12.97
C PRO A 131 1.06 17.98 14.44
N GLU A 132 -0.02 17.53 15.12
CA GLU A 132 0.03 17.02 16.50
C GLU A 132 0.84 15.74 16.66
N LEU A 133 1.20 15.05 15.57
CA LEU A 133 2.02 13.85 15.60
C LEU A 133 3.53 14.14 15.57
N GLU A 134 3.93 15.40 15.34
CA GLU A 134 5.33 15.86 15.34
C GLU A 134 6.26 15.04 14.41
N LEU A 135 5.70 14.46 13.34
CA LEU A 135 6.45 13.64 12.39
C LEU A 135 7.35 14.47 11.47
N PRO A 136 8.46 13.91 10.96
CA PRO A 136 9.25 14.58 9.93
C PRO A 136 8.40 14.95 8.72
N ARG A 137 8.59 16.16 8.19
CA ARG A 137 7.77 16.68 7.07
C ARG A 137 7.91 15.85 5.80
N LYS A 138 9.11 15.35 5.53
CA LYS A 138 9.43 14.50 4.38
C LYS A 138 9.25 13.04 4.76
N ILE A 139 8.48 12.30 3.97
CA ILE A 139 8.18 10.87 4.23
C ILE A 139 9.44 10.02 4.06
N GLU A 140 10.37 10.47 3.23
CA GLU A 140 11.66 9.82 2.99
C GLU A 140 12.53 9.77 4.26
N ASP A 141 12.31 10.72 5.18
CA ASP A 141 12.99 10.79 6.48
C ASP A 141 12.27 9.94 7.55
N TRP A 142 11.16 9.27 7.20
CA TRP A 142 10.43 8.45 8.17
C TRP A 142 11.16 7.14 8.46
N THR A 143 11.30 6.88 9.77
CA THR A 143 11.74 5.61 10.31
C THR A 143 10.53 4.71 10.59
N ASP A 144 10.78 3.45 10.90
CA ASP A 144 9.77 2.51 11.39
C ASP A 144 8.95 3.07 12.55
N ASN A 145 9.57 3.85 13.44
CA ASN A 145 8.88 4.45 14.57
C ASN A 145 7.92 5.58 14.13
N HIS A 146 8.32 6.38 13.13
CA HIS A 146 7.46 7.41 12.53
C HIS A 146 6.26 6.78 11.83
N THR A 147 6.50 5.72 11.04
CA THR A 147 5.43 4.97 10.38
C THR A 147 4.48 4.34 11.40
N LEU A 148 5.00 3.69 12.45
CA LEU A 148 4.16 3.10 13.49
C LEU A 148 3.31 4.16 14.20
N THR A 149 3.89 5.32 14.52
CA THR A 149 3.19 6.45 15.14
C THR A 149 2.03 6.92 14.26
N ALA A 150 2.26 7.05 12.96
CA ALA A 150 1.24 7.43 11.99
C ALA A 150 0.10 6.41 11.92
N ILE A 151 0.40 5.12 11.69
CA ILE A 151 -0.64 4.09 11.50
C ILE A 151 -1.39 3.77 12.80
N THR A 152 -0.76 3.93 13.97
CA THR A 152 -1.43 3.68 15.26
C THR A 152 -2.28 4.86 15.75
N SER A 153 -2.02 6.07 15.22
CA SER A 153 -2.75 7.28 15.60
C SER A 153 -3.83 7.70 14.61
N ARG A 154 -3.58 7.49 13.31
CA ARG A 154 -4.41 7.98 12.19
C ARG A 154 -4.56 6.93 11.07
N GLY A 155 -4.52 5.65 11.45
CA GLY A 155 -4.63 4.51 10.53
C GLY A 155 -6.06 4.01 10.31
N GLU A 156 -7.07 4.82 10.62
CA GLU A 156 -8.47 4.37 10.58
C GLU A 156 -8.97 4.01 9.18
N ASP A 157 -8.40 4.56 8.10
CA ASP A 157 -8.87 4.35 6.71
C ASP A 157 -7.75 3.98 5.72
N LEU A 158 -6.79 3.20 6.19
CA LEU A 158 -5.70 2.67 5.36
C LEU A 158 -6.18 1.51 4.45
N PRO A 159 -5.38 1.13 3.43
CA PRO A 159 -5.68 0.00 2.55
C PRO A 159 -5.91 -1.32 3.30
N GLY A 160 -6.75 -2.17 2.75
CA GLY A 160 -7.04 -3.49 3.30
C GLY A 160 -8.02 -3.44 4.48
N ASN A 161 -7.93 -4.43 5.36
CA ASN A 161 -8.87 -4.63 6.47
C ASN A 161 -8.25 -4.59 7.86
N LEU A 162 -6.97 -4.28 7.97
CA LEU A 162 -6.28 -4.18 9.26
C LEU A 162 -6.35 -2.76 9.80
N ILE A 163 -6.51 -2.65 11.12
CA ILE A 163 -6.35 -1.42 11.89
C ILE A 163 -5.41 -1.73 13.04
N ILE A 164 -4.29 -1.01 13.13
CA ILE A 164 -3.29 -1.23 14.17
C ILE A 164 -3.46 -0.11 15.22
N GLY A 165 -3.57 -0.49 16.49
CA GLY A 165 -3.66 0.45 17.60
C GLY A 165 -5.09 0.89 17.95
N LYS A 166 -5.30 1.16 19.24
CA LYS A 166 -6.62 1.52 19.80
C LYS A 166 -7.14 2.86 19.28
N LYS A 167 -6.27 3.87 19.13
CA LYS A 167 -6.66 5.23 18.70
C LYS A 167 -7.17 5.25 17.24
N SER A 168 -6.52 4.51 16.35
CA SER A 168 -7.01 4.29 14.99
C SER A 168 -8.35 3.55 14.98
N LEU A 169 -8.53 2.53 15.85
CA LEU A 169 -9.80 1.83 15.96
C LEU A 169 -10.93 2.73 16.50
N GLU A 170 -10.69 3.50 17.55
CA GLU A 170 -11.64 4.46 18.11
C GLU A 170 -12.09 5.47 17.05
N SER A 171 -11.14 5.99 16.27
CA SER A 171 -11.43 6.89 15.16
C SER A 171 -12.29 6.21 14.09
N TRP A 172 -12.01 4.97 13.74
CA TRP A 172 -12.83 4.18 12.81
C TRP A 172 -14.26 3.96 13.34
N LEU A 173 -14.41 3.56 14.61
CA LEU A 173 -15.71 3.34 15.24
C LEU A 173 -16.54 4.62 15.31
N SER A 174 -15.91 5.77 15.57
CA SER A 174 -16.59 7.07 15.60
C SER A 174 -17.11 7.52 14.23
N LYS A 175 -16.49 7.05 13.15
CA LYS A 175 -16.84 7.37 11.76
C LYS A 175 -17.85 6.39 11.14
N LYS A 176 -18.07 5.22 11.75
CA LYS A 176 -18.95 4.18 11.21
C LYS A 176 -20.37 4.77 11.00
N PRO A 177 -20.85 4.92 9.75
CA PRO A 177 -22.17 5.48 9.52
C PRO A 177 -23.23 4.53 10.09
N ALA A 178 -24.11 5.05 10.95
CA ALA A 178 -25.34 4.36 11.30
C ALA A 178 -26.26 4.34 10.07
N GLY A 179 -26.08 3.33 9.21
CA GLY A 179 -26.75 3.23 7.92
C GLY A 179 -26.22 4.24 6.91
N LEU A 180 -26.03 3.79 5.67
CA LEU A 180 -25.65 4.64 4.54
C LEU A 180 -26.73 5.70 4.31
N LYS A 181 -26.62 6.86 4.97
CA LYS A 181 -27.37 8.04 4.53
C LYS A 181 -26.92 8.33 3.11
N LYS A 182 -27.87 8.60 2.20
CA LYS A 182 -27.55 9.04 0.84
C LYS A 182 -26.41 10.07 0.92
N PRO A 183 -25.29 9.88 0.20
CA PRO A 183 -24.19 10.82 0.28
C PRO A 183 -24.75 12.21 0.01
N LYS A 184 -24.47 13.16 0.92
CA LYS A 184 -24.65 14.58 0.61
C LYS A 184 -23.94 14.82 -0.72
N SER A 185 -24.51 15.65 -1.59
CA SER A 185 -23.87 16.02 -2.86
C SER A 185 -22.41 16.40 -2.59
N VAL A 186 -21.47 15.54 -2.97
CA VAL A 186 -20.04 15.77 -2.77
C VAL A 186 -19.63 16.85 -3.77
N ARG A 187 -19.07 17.95 -3.26
CA ARG A 187 -18.53 19.03 -4.10
C ARG A 187 -17.06 18.74 -4.36
N TYR A 188 -16.80 17.96 -5.41
CA TYR A 188 -15.45 17.48 -5.73
C TYR A 188 -14.50 18.64 -6.02
N GLY A 189 -14.97 19.67 -6.72
CA GLY A 189 -14.18 20.87 -7.01
C GLY A 189 -13.65 21.56 -5.75
N LYS A 190 -14.51 21.74 -4.74
CA LYS A 190 -14.13 22.36 -3.45
C LYS A 190 -13.12 21.52 -2.66
N ILE A 191 -13.26 20.19 -2.68
CA ILE A 191 -12.30 19.29 -2.02
C ILE A 191 -10.93 19.40 -2.70
N ALA A 192 -10.90 19.38 -4.04
CA ALA A 192 -9.69 19.54 -4.82
C ALA A 192 -9.00 20.89 -4.56
N GLU A 193 -9.76 22.00 -4.50
CA GLU A 193 -9.21 23.32 -4.18
C GLU A 193 -8.56 23.37 -2.79
N ASN A 194 -9.24 22.84 -1.77
CA ASN A 194 -8.69 22.80 -0.41
C ASN A 194 -7.40 21.96 -0.35
N LEU A 195 -7.40 20.79 -0.99
CA LEU A 195 -6.24 19.89 -1.06
C LEU A 195 -5.03 20.54 -1.73
N LEU A 196 -5.25 21.26 -2.82
CA LEU A 196 -4.18 21.98 -3.51
C LEU A 196 -3.66 23.15 -2.68
N GLY A 197 -4.51 23.79 -1.87
CA GLY A 197 -4.10 24.82 -0.91
C GLY A 197 -3.30 24.27 0.28
N GLU A 198 -3.56 23.01 0.68
CA GLU A 198 -2.78 22.30 1.70
C GLU A 198 -1.39 21.91 1.17
N ASP A 199 -1.23 21.58 -0.12
CA ASP A 199 0.07 21.19 -0.71
C ASP A 199 1.07 22.37 -0.87
N ILE A 200 1.69 22.78 0.24
CA ILE A 200 2.75 23.81 0.31
C ILE A 200 4.02 23.40 -0.48
N GLY A 201 4.11 22.14 -0.89
CA GLY A 201 5.25 21.55 -1.60
C GLY A 201 5.41 21.96 -3.06
N GLY A 202 4.48 22.75 -3.61
CA GLY A 202 4.67 23.40 -4.90
C GLY A 202 4.67 22.44 -6.09
N SER A 203 3.54 22.41 -6.80
CA SER A 203 3.35 21.80 -8.11
C SER A 203 3.41 20.27 -8.18
N SER A 204 2.49 19.70 -8.96
CA SER A 204 2.53 18.31 -9.45
C SER A 204 3.75 18.01 -10.35
N ALA A 205 4.86 18.76 -10.26
CA ALA A 205 6.09 18.52 -11.02
C ALA A 205 6.76 17.18 -10.69
N GLY A 206 6.41 16.54 -9.56
CA GLY A 206 6.88 15.21 -9.18
C GLY A 206 6.19 14.03 -9.89
N GLY A 207 5.18 14.28 -10.73
CA GLY A 207 4.51 13.22 -11.49
C GLY A 207 3.52 12.35 -10.71
N GLU A 208 3.29 12.62 -9.43
CA GLU A 208 2.27 11.95 -8.62
C GLU A 208 0.89 12.60 -8.80
N HIS A 209 -0.12 11.79 -9.09
CA HIS A 209 -1.49 12.25 -9.35
C HIS A 209 -2.18 12.71 -8.06
N PRO A 210 -2.69 13.95 -7.99
CA PRO A 210 -3.54 14.38 -6.89
C PRO A 210 -4.73 13.46 -6.69
N LYS A 211 -4.97 13.04 -5.45
CA LYS A 211 -6.05 12.13 -5.11
C LYS A 211 -6.58 12.33 -3.69
N PHE A 212 -7.80 11.90 -3.44
CA PHE A 212 -8.40 11.81 -2.11
C PHE A 212 -9.32 10.60 -2.00
N THR A 213 -9.70 10.25 -0.78
CA THR A 213 -10.63 9.15 -0.52
C THR A 213 -12.00 9.68 -0.12
N THR A 214 -13.03 8.97 -0.58
CA THR A 214 -14.37 9.02 0.00
C THR A 214 -14.59 7.73 0.79
N GLU A 215 -15.79 7.52 1.35
CA GLU A 215 -16.11 6.29 2.10
C GLU A 215 -15.91 5.00 1.27
N ARG A 216 -16.14 5.05 -0.04
CA ARG A 216 -16.14 3.87 -0.93
C ARG A 216 -15.25 4.00 -2.17
N SER A 217 -14.63 5.16 -2.40
CA SER A 217 -13.89 5.41 -3.63
C SER A 217 -12.57 6.11 -3.37
N ILE A 218 -11.64 5.90 -4.29
CA ILE A 218 -10.48 6.77 -4.47
C ILE A 218 -10.79 7.68 -5.65
N VAL A 219 -10.58 8.97 -5.46
CA VAL A 219 -10.88 9.99 -6.46
C VAL A 219 -9.58 10.65 -6.87
N LYS A 220 -9.22 10.53 -8.14
CA LYS A 220 -8.10 11.24 -8.77
C LYS A 220 -8.62 12.47 -9.49
N PHE A 221 -7.82 13.52 -9.57
CA PHE A 221 -8.23 14.73 -10.26
C PHE A 221 -7.09 15.47 -10.95
N SER A 222 -7.40 16.09 -12.07
CA SER A 222 -6.44 16.85 -12.87
C SER A 222 -6.17 18.26 -12.28
N PRO A 223 -5.06 18.90 -12.68
CA PRO A 223 -4.96 20.36 -12.73
C PRO A 223 -6.12 20.99 -13.55
N LYS A 224 -6.19 22.32 -13.58
CA LYS A 224 -7.19 23.03 -14.39
C LYS A 224 -7.06 22.67 -15.87
N ILE A 225 -8.15 22.23 -16.50
CA ILE A 225 -8.17 21.79 -17.91
C ILE A 225 -7.80 22.95 -18.84
N SER A 226 -8.04 24.19 -18.43
CA SER A 226 -7.59 25.39 -19.13
C SER A 226 -6.07 25.48 -19.35
N THR A 227 -5.27 24.66 -18.66
CA THR A 227 -3.81 24.57 -18.83
C THR A 227 -3.42 23.39 -19.72
N PRO A 228 -2.34 23.46 -20.52
CA PRO A 228 -1.90 22.34 -21.34
C PRO A 228 -1.65 21.04 -20.54
N SER A 229 -1.02 21.16 -19.38
CA SER A 229 -0.78 20.04 -18.47
C SER A 229 -2.09 19.46 -17.90
N GLY A 230 -3.03 20.33 -17.50
CA GLY A 230 -4.32 19.89 -16.99
C GLY A 230 -5.18 19.20 -18.05
N ALA A 231 -5.21 19.72 -19.28
CA ALA A 231 -5.86 19.06 -20.41
C ALA A 231 -5.26 17.66 -20.67
N ARG A 232 -3.92 17.52 -20.61
CA ARG A 232 -3.28 16.21 -20.74
C ARG A 232 -3.60 15.26 -19.59
N TRP A 233 -3.64 15.75 -18.35
CA TRP A 233 -4.04 14.91 -17.22
C TRP A 233 -5.52 14.49 -17.31
N ALA A 234 -6.40 15.35 -17.83
CA ALA A 234 -7.78 14.99 -18.12
C ALA A 234 -7.87 13.86 -19.16
N ASP A 235 -7.09 13.96 -20.25
CA ASP A 235 -6.95 12.89 -21.24
C ASP A 235 -6.50 11.57 -20.61
N LEU A 236 -5.51 11.61 -19.71
CA LEU A 236 -4.99 10.43 -19.01
C LEU A 236 -6.00 9.83 -18.04
N LEU A 237 -6.79 10.64 -17.33
CA LEU A 237 -7.85 10.16 -16.45
C LEU A 237 -9.01 9.52 -17.23
N ALA A 238 -9.39 10.10 -18.37
CA ALA A 238 -10.39 9.50 -19.26
C ALA A 238 -9.86 8.19 -19.87
N ALA A 239 -8.59 8.15 -20.28
CA ALA A 239 -7.95 6.93 -20.74
C ALA A 239 -7.92 5.86 -19.64
N GLU A 240 -7.56 6.22 -18.41
CA GLU A 240 -7.61 5.29 -17.27
C GLU A 240 -9.03 4.75 -17.06
N SER A 241 -10.06 5.60 -17.09
CA SER A 241 -11.46 5.16 -16.99
C SER A 241 -11.83 4.11 -18.05
N ILE A 242 -11.40 4.32 -19.30
CA ILE A 242 -11.62 3.37 -20.40
C ILE A 242 -10.89 2.05 -20.14
N ALA A 243 -9.62 2.10 -19.74
CA ALA A 243 -8.83 0.89 -19.44
C ALA A 243 -9.43 0.10 -18.28
N LEU A 244 -9.81 0.77 -17.19
CA LEU A 244 -10.45 0.17 -16.03
C LEU A 244 -11.79 -0.48 -16.37
N THR A 245 -12.58 0.19 -17.21
CA THR A 245 -13.86 -0.35 -17.70
C THR A 245 -13.66 -1.62 -18.52
N LEU A 246 -12.61 -1.68 -19.36
CA LEU A 246 -12.28 -2.87 -20.16
C LEU A 246 -11.92 -4.08 -19.31
N VAL A 247 -11.24 -3.87 -18.19
CA VAL A 247 -10.87 -4.94 -17.23
C VAL A 247 -11.90 -5.14 -16.12
N GLY A 248 -13.09 -4.53 -16.24
CA GLY A 248 -14.22 -4.76 -15.35
C GLY A 248 -14.16 -4.03 -13.99
N THR A 249 -13.30 -3.02 -13.85
CA THR A 249 -13.19 -2.21 -12.64
C THR A 249 -14.21 -1.08 -12.65
N LYS A 250 -15.06 -1.01 -11.61
CA LYS A 250 -16.09 0.02 -11.47
C LYS A 250 -15.46 1.38 -11.22
N ASN A 251 -15.78 2.33 -12.09
CA ASN A 251 -15.26 3.68 -12.04
C ASN A 251 -16.24 4.67 -12.70
N ARG A 252 -15.99 5.96 -12.50
CA ARG A 252 -16.75 7.06 -13.12
C ARG A 252 -15.82 8.23 -13.40
N TYR A 253 -15.69 8.58 -14.67
CA TYR A 253 -15.06 9.83 -15.12
C TYR A 253 -16.11 10.94 -15.22
N PHE A 254 -15.74 12.17 -14.86
CA PHE A 254 -16.59 13.35 -15.05
C PHE A 254 -15.78 14.65 -14.97
N LEU A 255 -16.41 15.75 -15.43
CA LEU A 255 -15.85 17.10 -15.34
C LEU A 255 -16.63 17.94 -14.30
N GLU A 256 -15.93 18.70 -13.47
CA GLU A 256 -16.49 19.65 -12.50
C GLU A 256 -15.49 20.79 -12.29
N ASP A 257 -15.95 22.05 -12.20
CA ASP A 257 -15.12 23.22 -11.84
C ASP A 257 -13.77 23.31 -12.60
N ASP A 258 -13.80 23.15 -13.94
CA ASP A 258 -12.62 23.19 -14.83
C ASP A 258 -11.57 22.09 -14.54
N ARG A 259 -12.00 20.93 -14.02
CA ARG A 259 -11.15 19.77 -13.74
C ARG A 259 -11.81 18.48 -14.17
N ALA A 260 -10.97 17.50 -14.48
CA ALA A 260 -11.38 16.12 -14.66
C ALA A 260 -11.23 15.36 -13.35
N PHE A 261 -12.18 14.48 -13.08
CA PHE A 261 -12.20 13.59 -11.94
C PHE A 261 -12.38 12.15 -12.41
N LEU A 262 -11.65 11.24 -11.78
CA LEU A 262 -11.84 9.81 -11.91
C LEU A 262 -12.11 9.22 -10.54
N GLU A 263 -13.33 8.77 -10.32
CA GLU A 263 -13.75 8.06 -9.12
C GLU A 263 -13.66 6.55 -9.38
N VAL A 264 -12.82 5.86 -8.62
CA VAL A 264 -12.63 4.39 -8.71
C VAL A 264 -13.14 3.75 -7.42
N GLU A 265 -14.04 2.77 -7.54
CA GLU A 265 -14.57 2.06 -6.38
C GLU A 265 -13.47 1.24 -5.71
N ARG A 266 -13.36 1.37 -4.39
CA ARG A 266 -12.41 0.63 -3.57
C ARG A 266 -12.85 -0.82 -3.43
N PHE A 267 -12.07 -1.75 -3.98
CA PHE A 267 -12.30 -3.19 -3.82
C PHE A 267 -11.98 -3.71 -2.41
N ASP A 268 -11.34 -2.90 -1.56
CA ASP A 268 -11.06 -3.22 -0.15
C ASP A 268 -12.14 -2.69 0.81
N ARG A 269 -13.29 -2.23 0.27
CA ARG A 269 -14.46 -1.75 1.02
C ARG A 269 -15.71 -2.49 0.56
N THR A 270 -16.65 -2.75 1.47
CA THR A 270 -17.91 -3.45 1.16
C THR A 270 -19.12 -2.55 1.36
N GLU A 271 -20.24 -2.88 0.71
CA GLU A 271 -21.50 -2.14 0.86
C GLU A 271 -22.05 -2.19 2.28
N ALA A 272 -21.75 -3.26 3.02
CA ALA A 272 -22.13 -3.43 4.42
C ALA A 272 -21.31 -2.55 5.39
N GLY A 273 -20.39 -1.71 4.88
CA GLY A 273 -19.49 -0.92 5.71
C GLY A 273 -18.31 -1.72 6.28
N GLY A 274 -18.01 -2.88 5.67
CA GLY A 274 -16.88 -3.73 6.01
C GLY A 274 -15.65 -3.49 5.13
N ARG A 275 -14.64 -4.33 5.35
CA ARG A 275 -13.36 -4.27 4.64
C ARG A 275 -12.91 -5.64 4.14
N VAL A 276 -12.05 -5.63 3.13
CA VAL A 276 -11.41 -6.83 2.57
C VAL A 276 -9.90 -6.69 2.72
N GLY A 277 -9.22 -7.77 3.12
CA GLY A 277 -7.76 -7.77 3.26
C GLY A 277 -7.09 -7.68 1.91
N VAL A 278 -6.06 -6.83 1.82
CA VAL A 278 -5.29 -6.60 0.61
C VAL A 278 -3.81 -6.52 0.98
N ILE A 279 -2.94 -6.99 0.09
CA ILE A 279 -1.50 -6.81 0.18
C ILE A 279 -0.92 -6.54 -1.22
N SER A 280 -0.01 -5.58 -1.34
CA SER A 280 0.64 -5.28 -2.62
C SER A 280 1.76 -6.26 -2.96
N LEU A 281 2.08 -6.34 -4.24
CA LEU A 281 3.27 -7.07 -4.70
C LEU A 281 4.55 -6.42 -4.15
N PHE A 282 4.56 -5.11 -3.87
CA PHE A 282 5.69 -4.43 -3.22
C PHE A 282 5.97 -5.03 -1.84
N SER A 283 4.95 -5.13 -0.99
CA SER A 283 5.05 -5.71 0.35
C SER A 283 5.54 -7.16 0.31
N ILE A 284 5.06 -7.95 -0.65
CA ILE A 284 5.48 -9.35 -0.84
C ILE A 284 6.94 -9.43 -1.32
N VAL A 285 7.33 -8.60 -2.29
CA VAL A 285 8.69 -8.56 -2.83
C VAL A 285 9.69 -8.24 -1.72
N HIS A 286 9.37 -7.25 -0.89
CA HIS A 286 10.23 -6.81 0.21
C HIS A 286 10.55 -7.92 1.22
N GLU A 287 9.58 -8.81 1.51
CA GLU A 287 9.76 -9.89 2.49
C GLU A 287 10.29 -11.19 1.86
N TYR A 288 9.75 -11.59 0.70
CA TYR A 288 9.87 -12.98 0.23
C TYR A 288 10.69 -13.15 -1.03
N LEU A 289 10.89 -12.09 -1.85
CA LEU A 289 11.50 -12.23 -3.17
C LEU A 289 12.87 -11.55 -3.24
N ASN A 290 13.82 -12.22 -3.89
CA ASN A 290 15.16 -11.69 -4.14
C ASN A 290 15.16 -10.65 -5.28
N SER A 291 14.53 -9.50 -5.06
CA SER A 291 14.54 -8.33 -5.96
C SER A 291 14.22 -8.66 -7.43
N PRO A 292 13.00 -9.15 -7.74
CA PRO A 292 12.58 -9.36 -9.12
C PRO A 292 12.63 -8.05 -9.92
N ARG A 293 12.84 -8.15 -11.23
CA ARG A 293 13.00 -6.99 -12.12
C ARG A 293 11.66 -6.35 -12.51
N ASN A 294 10.62 -7.15 -12.64
CA ASN A 294 9.31 -6.77 -13.15
C ASN A 294 8.24 -7.75 -12.64
N TRP A 295 6.97 -7.48 -12.99
CA TRP A 295 5.83 -8.28 -12.53
C TRP A 295 5.89 -9.73 -13.01
N SER A 296 6.30 -9.97 -14.26
CA SER A 296 6.44 -11.31 -14.84
C SER A 296 7.44 -12.16 -14.06
N GLN A 297 8.63 -11.64 -13.78
CA GLN A 297 9.61 -12.36 -12.96
C GLN A 297 9.08 -12.61 -11.55
N ALA A 298 8.41 -11.63 -10.94
CA ALA A 298 7.82 -11.80 -9.61
C ALA A 298 6.73 -12.88 -9.62
N ALA A 299 5.88 -12.91 -10.65
CA ALA A 299 4.81 -13.89 -10.79
C ALA A 299 5.35 -15.32 -10.96
N GLU A 300 6.41 -15.51 -11.74
CA GLU A 300 7.07 -16.82 -11.85
C GLU A 300 7.66 -17.29 -10.51
N ASN A 301 8.33 -16.38 -9.78
CA ASN A 301 8.87 -16.70 -8.45
C ASN A 301 7.75 -17.04 -7.44
N LEU A 302 6.65 -16.29 -7.45
CA LEU A 302 5.50 -16.57 -6.58
C LEU A 302 4.83 -17.91 -6.93
N LEU A 303 4.80 -18.28 -8.21
CA LEU A 303 4.28 -19.56 -8.65
C LEU A 303 5.20 -20.71 -8.22
N SER A 304 6.53 -20.56 -8.34
CA SER A 304 7.50 -21.59 -7.91
C SER A 304 7.44 -21.84 -6.40
N GLU A 305 7.26 -20.77 -5.62
CA GLU A 305 7.06 -20.84 -4.16
C GLU A 305 5.64 -21.28 -3.77
N LYS A 306 4.76 -21.55 -4.75
CA LYS A 306 3.37 -21.95 -4.53
C LYS A 306 2.61 -20.92 -3.67
N ILE A 307 2.88 -19.63 -3.84
CA ILE A 307 2.12 -18.55 -3.19
C ILE A 307 0.88 -18.20 -4.02
N ILE A 308 1.00 -18.26 -5.35
CA ILE A 308 -0.10 -18.10 -6.31
C ILE A 308 -0.34 -19.39 -7.10
N ASP A 309 -1.39 -19.42 -7.91
CA ASP A 309 -1.68 -20.47 -8.88
C ASP A 309 -1.41 -20.02 -10.33
N PRO A 310 -1.40 -20.97 -11.30
CA PRO A 310 -1.13 -20.64 -12.70
C PRO A 310 -2.09 -19.59 -13.26
N GLU A 311 -3.36 -19.61 -12.87
CA GLU A 311 -4.38 -18.66 -13.31
C GLU A 311 -4.04 -17.24 -12.85
N THR A 312 -3.64 -17.07 -11.59
CA THR A 312 -3.20 -15.78 -11.04
C THR A 312 -1.92 -15.30 -11.72
N ARG A 313 -0.97 -16.21 -11.99
CA ARG A 313 0.24 -15.87 -12.75
C ARG A 313 -0.12 -15.34 -14.14
N ASP A 314 -1.01 -16.02 -14.87
CA ASP A 314 -1.43 -15.63 -16.21
C ASP A 314 -2.15 -14.28 -16.21
N ALA A 315 -2.96 -14.00 -15.17
CA ALA A 315 -3.59 -12.70 -14.97
C ALA A 315 -2.57 -11.58 -14.76
N ILE A 316 -1.51 -11.80 -13.98
CA ILE A 316 -0.42 -10.82 -13.79
C ILE A 316 0.30 -10.55 -15.12
N LEU A 317 0.66 -11.61 -15.85
CA LEU A 317 1.31 -11.48 -17.15
C LEU A 317 0.43 -10.70 -18.13
N PHE A 318 -0.88 -10.97 -18.14
CA PHE A 318 -1.83 -10.25 -18.98
C PHE A 318 -1.86 -8.76 -18.64
N GLN A 319 -1.92 -8.41 -17.34
CA GLN A 319 -1.90 -7.01 -16.91
C GLN A 319 -0.58 -6.31 -17.28
N GLU A 320 0.58 -6.97 -17.12
CA GLU A 320 1.87 -6.41 -17.55
C GLU A 320 1.89 -6.18 -19.07
N ALA A 321 1.52 -7.19 -19.86
CA ALA A 321 1.49 -7.11 -21.32
C ALA A 321 0.52 -6.01 -21.80
N LEU A 322 -0.68 -5.92 -21.23
CA LEU A 322 -1.64 -4.87 -21.53
C LEU A 322 -1.05 -3.49 -21.19
N GLY A 323 -0.47 -3.35 -20.00
CA GLY A 323 0.22 -2.13 -19.59
C GLY A 323 1.32 -1.73 -20.59
N MET A 324 2.09 -2.69 -21.11
CA MET A 324 3.13 -2.41 -22.13
C MET A 324 2.49 -1.85 -23.40
N LEU A 325 1.47 -2.54 -23.90
CA LEU A 325 0.82 -2.24 -25.17
C LEU A 325 0.01 -0.93 -25.15
N ILE A 326 -0.38 -0.45 -23.97
CA ILE A 326 -1.00 0.87 -23.82
C ILE A 326 -0.02 1.96 -23.40
N GLY A 327 1.29 1.69 -23.29
CA GLY A 327 2.27 2.70 -22.89
C GLY A 327 2.17 3.12 -21.43
N ASN A 328 1.78 2.19 -20.54
CA ASN A 328 1.93 2.37 -19.10
C ASN A 328 3.38 2.03 -18.71
N ASP A 329 4.24 3.03 -18.49
CA ASP A 329 5.62 2.83 -18.03
C ASP A 329 5.77 2.87 -16.50
N ASP A 330 4.68 3.08 -15.75
CA ASP A 330 4.65 3.20 -14.29
C ASP A 330 4.21 1.89 -13.59
N ARG A 331 4.68 0.75 -14.10
CA ARG A 331 4.36 -0.59 -13.58
C ARG A 331 5.26 -0.99 -12.41
N HIS A 332 5.28 -0.19 -11.33
CA HIS A 332 6.00 -0.55 -10.11
C HIS A 332 5.23 -1.61 -9.30
N PHE A 333 5.90 -2.30 -8.37
CA PHE A 333 5.28 -3.38 -7.58
C PHE A 333 4.11 -2.94 -6.68
N GLY A 334 4.05 -1.65 -6.36
CA GLY A 334 2.92 -1.05 -5.63
C GLY A 334 1.61 -0.93 -6.44
N ASN A 335 1.63 -1.07 -7.77
CA ASN A 335 0.44 -0.99 -8.63
C ASN A 335 -0.17 -2.36 -8.95
N LEU A 336 0.17 -3.38 -8.15
CA LEU A 336 -0.39 -4.71 -8.24
C LEU A 336 -0.64 -5.25 -6.83
N SER A 337 -1.79 -5.86 -6.60
CA SER A 337 -2.16 -6.35 -5.27
C SER A 337 -2.96 -7.63 -5.30
N PHE A 338 -3.00 -8.28 -4.14
CA PHE A 338 -3.71 -9.52 -3.92
C PHE A 338 -4.69 -9.37 -2.76
N PHE A 339 -5.81 -10.08 -2.85
CA PHE A 339 -6.62 -10.32 -1.67
C PHE A 339 -5.81 -11.17 -0.68
N SER A 340 -5.83 -10.75 0.58
CA SER A 340 -5.11 -11.40 1.67
C SER A 340 -6.05 -11.70 2.84
N ASP A 341 -5.77 -12.80 3.53
CA ASP A 341 -6.35 -13.08 4.84
C ASP A 341 -5.23 -13.22 5.85
N PHE A 342 -5.11 -12.22 6.73
CA PHE A 342 -4.10 -12.19 7.78
C PHE A 342 -4.15 -13.43 8.69
N LEU A 343 -5.34 -14.02 8.87
CA LEU A 343 -5.51 -15.23 9.68
C LEU A 343 -5.16 -16.52 8.94
N ASN A 344 -5.02 -16.46 7.61
CA ASN A 344 -4.69 -17.61 6.77
C ASN A 344 -3.55 -17.28 5.78
N PRO A 345 -2.31 -17.10 6.27
CA PRO A 345 -1.17 -16.74 5.44
C PRO A 345 -0.79 -17.84 4.43
N SER A 346 -1.28 -19.06 4.61
CA SER A 346 -1.08 -20.18 3.68
C SER A 346 -2.08 -20.20 2.51
N ALA A 347 -3.10 -19.33 2.54
CA ALA A 347 -4.05 -19.20 1.44
C ALA A 347 -3.32 -18.73 0.17
N LYS A 348 -3.71 -19.28 -0.98
CA LYS A 348 -3.19 -18.81 -2.26
C LYS A 348 -3.65 -17.39 -2.49
N LEU A 349 -2.71 -16.52 -2.82
CA LEU A 349 -3.01 -15.14 -3.14
C LEU A 349 -3.74 -15.07 -4.49
N LYS A 350 -4.80 -14.27 -4.52
CA LYS A 350 -5.62 -14.01 -5.71
C LYS A 350 -5.52 -12.53 -6.05
N LEU A 351 -5.37 -12.21 -7.33
CA LEU A 351 -5.23 -10.84 -7.81
C LEU A 351 -6.47 -10.02 -7.46
N THR A 352 -6.28 -8.77 -7.01
CA THR A 352 -7.38 -7.80 -6.88
C THR A 352 -7.81 -7.28 -8.25
N PRO A 353 -8.97 -6.59 -8.35
CA PRO A 353 -9.26 -5.76 -9.52
C PRO A 353 -8.10 -4.81 -9.84
N THR A 354 -7.90 -4.53 -11.13
CA THR A 354 -6.83 -3.65 -11.61
C THR A 354 -7.08 -2.21 -11.19
N TYR A 355 -6.01 -1.47 -10.91
CA TYR A 355 -6.02 -0.03 -10.67
C TYR A 355 -4.74 0.58 -11.27
N ASP A 356 -4.69 1.91 -11.41
CA ASP A 356 -3.52 2.62 -11.96
C ASP A 356 -3.08 2.09 -13.36
N LEU A 357 -4.06 1.74 -14.21
CA LEU A 357 -3.84 1.26 -15.58
C LEU A 357 -4.10 2.38 -16.60
N LEU A 358 -3.05 3.12 -16.94
CA LEU A 358 -3.15 4.29 -17.83
C LEU A 358 -1.85 4.52 -18.62
N PRO A 359 -1.89 5.24 -19.75
CA PRO A 359 -0.75 5.36 -20.66
C PRO A 359 0.25 6.42 -20.17
N MET A 360 0.94 6.12 -19.06
CA MET A 360 1.82 7.04 -18.33
C MET A 360 3.01 7.59 -19.12
N THR A 361 3.41 6.93 -20.21
CA THR A 361 4.41 7.49 -21.15
C THR A 361 3.98 8.84 -21.72
N PHE A 362 2.67 9.13 -21.75
CA PHE A 362 2.13 10.40 -22.23
C PHE A 362 1.84 11.45 -21.14
N ARG A 363 2.33 11.24 -19.90
CA ARG A 363 2.21 12.23 -18.83
C ARG A 363 3.02 13.50 -19.11
N PRO A 364 2.51 14.69 -18.74
CA PRO A 364 3.27 15.92 -18.86
C PRO A 364 4.48 15.86 -17.92
N ARG A 365 5.68 16.20 -18.42
CA ARG A 365 6.90 16.24 -17.59
C ARG A 365 7.07 17.56 -16.85
N ASN A 366 6.55 18.64 -17.42
CA ASN A 366 6.39 19.95 -16.82
C ASN A 366 5.25 20.68 -17.56
N GLU A 367 4.89 21.89 -17.10
CA GLU A 367 3.74 22.63 -17.65
C GLU A 367 3.87 22.99 -19.14
N GLU A 368 5.10 23.04 -19.68
CA GLU A 368 5.39 23.56 -21.01
C GLU A 368 5.73 22.48 -22.05
N ARG A 369 6.15 21.28 -21.62
CA ARG A 369 6.63 20.22 -22.51
C ARG A 369 5.74 18.98 -22.44
N LEU A 370 4.75 18.94 -23.33
CA LEU A 370 3.97 17.74 -23.58
C LEU A 370 4.81 16.68 -24.31
N PRO A 371 4.60 15.38 -24.03
CA PRO A 371 5.30 14.32 -24.72
C PRO A 371 4.89 14.24 -26.19
N ASP A 372 5.89 13.99 -27.04
CA ASP A 372 5.69 13.75 -28.47
C ASP A 372 5.20 12.31 -28.68
N TYR A 373 3.96 12.18 -29.15
CA TYR A 373 3.32 10.90 -29.42
C TYR A 373 4.04 10.08 -30.48
N SER A 374 4.76 10.72 -31.41
CA SER A 374 5.46 10.03 -32.50
C SER A 374 6.66 9.22 -32.01
N LEU A 375 7.14 9.48 -30.80
CA LEU A 375 8.24 8.75 -30.18
C LEU A 375 7.81 7.44 -29.52
N TRP A 376 6.50 7.22 -29.35
CA TRP A 376 6.01 5.94 -28.82
C TRP A 376 5.93 4.92 -29.95
N SER A 377 6.56 3.78 -29.73
CA SER A 377 6.46 2.62 -30.61
C SER A 377 5.81 1.46 -29.86
N ARG A 378 5.03 0.66 -30.61
CA ARG A 378 4.42 -0.54 -30.05
C ARG A 378 5.52 -1.49 -29.56
N PRO A 379 5.50 -1.92 -28.29
CA PRO A 379 6.52 -2.83 -27.77
C PRO A 379 6.40 -4.23 -28.38
N THR A 380 7.45 -5.03 -28.22
CA THR A 380 7.46 -6.46 -28.55
C THR A 380 7.25 -7.32 -27.30
N PRO A 381 6.72 -8.55 -27.46
CA PRO A 381 6.59 -9.48 -26.33
C PRO A 381 7.95 -9.88 -25.77
N THR A 382 7.97 -10.14 -24.47
CA THR A 382 9.06 -10.85 -23.78
C THR A 382 8.78 -12.36 -23.76
N PRO A 383 9.77 -13.22 -23.45
CA PRO A 383 9.55 -14.66 -23.27
C PRO A 383 8.45 -15.00 -22.25
N GLU A 384 8.29 -14.19 -21.20
CA GLU A 384 7.29 -14.39 -20.15
C GLU A 384 5.89 -13.97 -20.63
N THR A 385 5.79 -12.82 -21.32
CA THR A 385 4.51 -12.25 -21.76
C THR A 385 3.98 -12.84 -23.06
N ILE A 386 4.80 -13.53 -23.86
CA ILE A 386 4.44 -14.04 -25.19
C ILE A 386 3.14 -14.85 -25.21
N ARG A 387 2.90 -15.63 -24.15
CA ARG A 387 1.75 -16.52 -24.03
C ARG A 387 0.41 -15.82 -23.86
N VAL A 388 0.40 -14.63 -23.25
CA VAL A 388 -0.80 -13.78 -23.10
C VAL A 388 -0.83 -12.64 -24.11
N TRP A 389 0.26 -12.45 -24.87
CA TRP A 389 0.47 -11.28 -25.72
C TRP A 389 -0.63 -11.06 -26.76
N LYS A 390 -1.13 -12.15 -27.37
CA LYS A 390 -2.21 -12.07 -28.37
C LYS A 390 -3.51 -11.53 -27.77
N GLU A 391 -3.84 -11.95 -26.55
CA GLU A 391 -5.03 -11.50 -25.84
C GLU A 391 -4.88 -10.05 -25.36
N ALA A 392 -3.74 -9.73 -24.75
CA ALA A 392 -3.40 -8.38 -24.34
C ALA A 392 -3.39 -7.41 -25.53
N SER A 393 -2.89 -7.84 -26.68
CA SER A 393 -2.90 -7.07 -27.93
C SER A 393 -4.30 -6.75 -28.44
N ARG A 394 -5.24 -7.70 -28.33
CA ARG A 394 -6.64 -7.45 -28.69
C ARG A 394 -7.25 -6.41 -27.76
N SER A 395 -7.00 -6.54 -26.46
CA SER A 395 -7.51 -5.61 -25.44
C SER A 395 -6.90 -4.21 -25.58
N ALA A 396 -5.62 -4.11 -25.90
CA ALA A 396 -4.95 -2.83 -26.16
C ALA A 396 -5.48 -2.14 -27.44
N LYS A 397 -5.77 -2.91 -28.49
CA LYS A 397 -6.40 -2.36 -29.70
C LYS A 397 -7.79 -1.80 -29.42
N GLU A 398 -8.60 -2.55 -28.67
CA GLU A 398 -9.92 -2.10 -28.22
C GLU A 398 -9.81 -0.84 -27.35
N PHE A 399 -8.85 -0.82 -26.42
CA PHE A 399 -8.54 0.36 -25.62
C PHE A 399 -8.25 1.59 -26.48
N TRP A 400 -7.30 1.51 -27.41
CA TRP A 400 -6.95 2.64 -28.26
C TRP A 400 -8.08 3.08 -29.18
N SER A 401 -8.91 2.16 -29.67
CA SER A 401 -10.12 2.51 -30.43
C SER A 401 -11.10 3.31 -29.57
N ARG A 402 -11.37 2.88 -28.34
CA ARG A 402 -12.27 3.61 -27.42
C ARG A 402 -11.72 4.99 -27.05
N VAL A 403 -10.41 5.12 -26.84
CA VAL A 403 -9.77 6.43 -26.62
C VAL A 403 -9.93 7.34 -27.84
N ALA A 404 -9.74 6.81 -29.06
CA ALA A 404 -9.91 7.55 -30.30
C ALA A 404 -11.35 8.05 -30.54
N ASP A 405 -12.34 7.30 -30.07
CA ASP A 405 -13.76 7.58 -30.29
C ASP A 405 -14.44 8.35 -29.13
N SER A 406 -13.82 8.40 -27.94
CA SER A 406 -14.42 9.00 -26.74
C SER A 406 -14.59 10.51 -26.83
N SER A 407 -15.78 11.06 -26.57
CA SER A 407 -16.00 12.51 -26.51
C SER A 407 -15.22 13.23 -25.40
N GLU A 408 -14.72 12.50 -24.41
CA GLU A 408 -14.02 13.02 -23.24
C GLU A 408 -12.52 13.26 -23.49
N ILE A 409 -11.99 12.75 -24.61
CA ILE A 409 -10.57 12.88 -25.00
C ILE A 409 -10.39 14.06 -25.96
N SER A 410 -9.28 14.79 -25.78
CA SER A 410 -8.85 15.92 -26.61
C SER A 410 -8.62 15.52 -28.07
N LYS A 411 -8.72 16.49 -28.97
CA LYS A 411 -8.53 16.26 -30.41
C LYS A 411 -7.13 15.74 -30.73
N GLU A 412 -6.10 16.27 -30.06
CA GLU A 412 -4.73 15.84 -30.27
C GLU A 412 -4.50 14.39 -29.80
N PHE A 413 -5.00 14.02 -28.62
CA PHE A 413 -4.79 12.66 -28.11
C PHE A 413 -5.59 11.63 -28.90
N LYS A 414 -6.80 11.98 -29.39
CA LYS A 414 -7.54 11.15 -30.34
C LYS A 414 -6.76 10.84 -31.60
N ALA A 415 -6.09 11.84 -32.17
CA ALA A 415 -5.31 11.65 -33.39
C ALA A 415 -4.16 10.65 -33.17
N ALA A 416 -3.49 10.73 -32.02
CA ALA A 416 -2.47 9.77 -31.62
C ALA A 416 -3.06 8.36 -31.40
N ALA A 417 -4.16 8.24 -30.64
CA ALA A 417 -4.83 6.98 -30.36
C ALA A 417 -5.29 6.25 -31.64
N LYS A 418 -5.74 6.99 -32.68
CA LYS A 418 -6.07 6.41 -33.99
C LYS A 418 -4.89 5.73 -34.67
N ASN A 419 -3.67 6.23 -34.47
CA ASN A 419 -2.47 5.58 -34.98
C ASN A 419 -2.17 4.32 -34.16
N PHE A 420 -2.24 4.41 -32.84
CA PHE A 420 -1.96 3.28 -31.94
C PHE A 420 -2.97 2.13 -32.07
N ALA A 421 -4.20 2.40 -32.51
CA ALA A 421 -5.22 1.37 -32.76
C ALA A 421 -5.03 0.61 -34.09
N ARG A 422 -4.25 1.15 -35.03
CA ARG A 422 -4.02 0.55 -36.36
C ARG A 422 -2.90 -0.49 -36.33
N ASP A 423 -1.90 -0.24 -35.49
CA ASP A 423 -0.74 -1.12 -35.28
C ASP A 423 -1.10 -2.33 -34.43
#